data_AF-A0A1S3RZ64-F1
#
_entry.id   AF-A0A1S3RZ64-F1
#
_cell.length_a   1.000
_cell.length_b   1.000
_cell.length_c   1.000
_cell.angle_alpha   90.00
_cell.angle_beta   90.00
_cell.angle_gamma   90.00
#
_symmetry.space_group_name_H-M   'P 1'
#
loop_
_entity.id
_entity.type
_entity.pdbx_description
1 polymer ?
#
loop_
_entity_poly.entity_id
_entity_poly.type
_entity_poly.pdbx_seq_one_letter_code
_entity_poly.pdbx_strand_id
1 'polypeptide(L)'
;GRCFNGRCKTKDRQCKYLWGEKATAADKFCYEKLNIEGTEKGNCGKDKDTWVQCNKQDVHCGYLLCSNISPAPRLGELQGGLTSFSVAQHSASLDCSGGHVMIDGDSDLGYVEDGTACGTERVCFNHKCLPLQEFNFSTCPGTTEKTICSGHGICSNELKCVCHLGWTGDNCNSTSPLSYLVVGPTTSVSGSCH
;
A
#
# COMPACT_ATOMS: atom_id res chain seq x y z
N GLY A 1 5.11 -3.21 3.37
CA GLY A 1 4.28 -2.63 2.25
C GLY A 1 3.90 -3.72 1.25
N ARG A 2 3.20 -3.43 0.14
CA ARG A 2 3.00 -4.42 -0.94
C ARG A 2 3.39 -3.87 -2.31
N CYS A 3 4.05 -4.68 -3.14
CA CYS A 3 4.33 -4.32 -4.52
C CYS A 3 3.05 -4.50 -5.35
N PHE A 4 2.62 -3.43 -6.02
CA PHE A 4 1.46 -3.41 -6.90
C PHE A 4 1.83 -2.56 -8.13
N ASN A 5 1.66 -3.13 -9.33
CA ASN A 5 2.10 -2.51 -10.60
C ASN A 5 3.55 -1.97 -10.57
N GLY A 6 4.48 -2.76 -10.01
CA GLY A 6 5.91 -2.41 -9.96
C GLY A 6 6.29 -1.34 -8.95
N ARG A 7 5.35 -0.85 -8.12
CA ARG A 7 5.62 0.13 -7.07
C ARG A 7 5.21 -0.41 -5.71
N CYS A 8 5.99 -0.09 -4.68
CA CYS A 8 5.61 -0.41 -3.31
C CYS A 8 4.56 0.59 -2.81
N LYS A 9 3.35 0.11 -2.57
CA LYS A 9 2.22 0.89 -2.06
C LYS A 9 2.18 0.79 -0.54
N THR A 10 2.28 1.94 0.12
CA THR A 10 2.09 2.10 1.57
C THR A 10 1.43 3.44 1.85
N LYS A 11 0.60 3.50 2.90
CA LYS A 11 0.01 4.76 3.40
C LYS A 11 1.09 5.81 3.69
N ASP A 12 2.22 5.39 4.26
CA ASP A 12 3.33 6.30 4.59
C ASP A 12 3.95 6.95 3.35
N ARG A 13 4.20 6.15 2.30
CA ARG A 13 4.70 6.68 1.03
C ARG A 13 3.68 7.59 0.35
N GLN A 14 2.39 7.25 0.43
CA GLN A 14 1.32 8.10 -0.09
C GLN A 14 1.26 9.44 0.66
N CYS A 15 1.34 9.44 2.00
CA CYS A 15 1.41 10.67 2.80
C CYS A 15 2.62 11.53 2.42
N LYS A 16 3.81 10.93 2.22
CA LYS A 16 5.01 11.66 1.80
C LYS A 16 4.93 12.23 0.39
N TYR A 17 4.29 11.48 -0.50
CA TYR A 17 4.04 11.88 -1.88
C TYR A 17 3.15 13.12 -1.92
N LEU A 18 2.06 13.13 -1.13
CA LEU A 18 1.10 14.23 -1.06
C LEU A 18 1.61 15.44 -0.28
N TRP A 19 2.14 15.23 0.93
CA TRP A 19 2.35 16.30 1.92
C TRP A 19 3.83 16.60 2.20
N GLY A 20 4.75 15.80 1.64
CA GLY A 20 6.20 15.96 1.77
C GLY A 20 6.88 14.99 2.73
N GLU A 21 8.21 14.95 2.68
CA GLU A 21 9.03 13.91 3.34
C GLU A 21 8.89 13.85 4.87
N LYS A 22 8.41 14.93 5.49
CA LYS A 22 8.14 14.99 6.94
C LYS A 22 6.81 14.35 7.33
N ALA A 23 5.88 14.21 6.38
CA ALA A 23 4.60 13.57 6.64
C ALA A 23 4.78 12.06 6.79
N THR A 24 3.98 11.47 7.65
CA THR A 24 3.94 10.02 7.86
C THR A 24 2.51 9.53 7.83
N ALA A 25 2.31 8.22 7.64
CA ALA A 25 0.99 7.65 7.91
C ALA A 25 0.61 7.89 9.39
N ALA A 26 -0.66 8.23 9.63
CA ALA A 26 -1.19 8.34 10.98
C ALA A 26 -1.27 6.95 11.65
N ASP A 27 -1.38 6.94 12.97
CA ASP A 27 -1.58 5.71 13.73
C ASP A 27 -2.83 4.96 13.27
N LYS A 28 -2.80 3.62 13.31
CA LYS A 28 -3.94 2.78 12.94
C LYS A 28 -5.22 3.17 13.70
N PHE A 29 -5.10 3.66 14.92
CA PHE A 29 -6.21 4.09 15.74
C PHE A 29 -6.98 5.27 15.13
N CYS A 30 -6.30 6.16 14.39
CA CYS A 30 -6.95 7.24 13.63
C CYS A 30 -7.96 6.66 12.63
N TYR A 31 -7.56 5.63 11.87
CA TYR A 31 -8.40 4.96 10.89
C TYR A 31 -9.55 4.21 11.56
N GLU A 32 -9.26 3.44 12.61
CA GLU A 32 -10.25 2.66 13.36
C GLU A 32 -11.31 3.54 14.06
N LYS A 33 -11.00 4.82 14.31
CA LYS A 33 -11.94 5.77 14.90
C LYS A 33 -12.69 6.59 13.85
N LEU A 34 -11.97 7.29 12.98
CA LEU A 34 -12.58 8.31 12.12
C LEU A 34 -13.29 7.69 10.91
N ASN A 35 -12.73 6.65 10.30
CA ASN A 35 -13.31 6.11 9.06
C ASN A 35 -14.64 5.38 9.29
N ILE A 36 -14.92 4.92 10.51
CA ILE A 36 -16.22 4.33 10.88
C ILE A 36 -17.31 5.41 11.01
N GLU A 37 -16.94 6.67 11.28
CA GLU A 37 -17.93 7.75 11.48
C GLU A 37 -18.67 8.08 10.19
N GLY A 38 -18.02 7.99 9.03
CA GLY A 38 -18.58 8.34 7.73
C GLY A 38 -18.87 9.83 7.64
N THR A 39 -17.86 10.64 7.90
CA THR A 39 -17.91 12.11 7.85
C THR A 39 -16.81 12.64 6.94
N GLU A 40 -16.76 13.96 6.75
CA GLU A 40 -15.64 14.62 6.05
C GLU A 40 -14.27 14.34 6.71
N LYS A 41 -14.26 13.89 7.98
CA LYS A 41 -13.03 13.61 8.73
C LYS A 41 -12.52 12.18 8.54
N GLY A 42 -13.37 11.30 8.02
CA GLY A 42 -13.07 9.89 7.80
C GLY A 42 -14.29 9.16 7.25
N ASN A 43 -14.11 8.49 6.12
CA ASN A 43 -15.18 7.82 5.38
C ASN A 43 -14.60 6.82 4.35
N CYS A 44 -15.46 6.03 3.71
CA CYS A 44 -15.11 5.09 2.63
C CYS A 44 -15.62 5.56 1.27
N GLY A 45 -15.49 6.86 1.00
CA GLY A 45 -15.97 7.49 -0.22
C GLY A 45 -17.23 8.31 0.02
N LYS A 46 -17.79 8.79 -1.09
CA LYS A 46 -19.00 9.59 -1.12
C LYS A 46 -20.01 8.95 -2.07
N ASP A 47 -21.22 8.70 -1.58
CA ASP A 47 -22.36 8.35 -2.42
C ASP A 47 -23.20 9.61 -2.62
N LYS A 48 -23.09 10.19 -3.83
CA LYS A 48 -23.63 11.52 -4.17
C LYS A 48 -23.10 12.58 -3.19
N ASP A 49 -23.96 13.12 -2.33
CA ASP A 49 -23.61 14.13 -1.35
C ASP A 49 -23.42 13.58 0.08
N THR A 50 -23.53 12.26 0.25
CA THR A 50 -23.44 11.62 1.57
C THR A 50 -22.13 10.85 1.71
N TRP A 51 -21.41 11.11 2.81
CA TRP A 51 -20.22 10.36 3.16
C TRP A 51 -20.59 8.93 3.57
N VAL A 52 -19.82 7.96 3.07
CA VAL A 52 -20.06 6.54 3.32
C VAL A 52 -19.29 6.11 4.57
N GLN A 53 -19.98 5.52 5.54
CA GLN A 53 -19.32 4.89 6.69
C GLN A 53 -18.53 3.66 6.26
N CYS A 54 -17.29 3.53 6.75
CA CYS A 54 -16.53 2.30 6.53
C CYS A 54 -17.05 1.17 7.41
N ASN A 55 -17.08 -0.05 6.87
CA ASN A 55 -17.16 -1.23 7.71
C ASN A 55 -15.86 -1.38 8.50
N LYS A 56 -15.91 -2.06 9.65
CA LYS A 56 -14.73 -2.30 10.51
C LYS A 56 -13.55 -2.94 9.78
N GLN A 57 -13.81 -3.81 8.82
CA GLN A 57 -12.76 -4.47 8.02
C GLN A 57 -12.14 -3.53 6.96
N ASP A 58 -12.86 -2.48 6.55
CA ASP A 58 -12.51 -1.60 5.45
C ASP A 58 -11.86 -0.29 5.93
N VAL A 59 -11.79 -0.05 7.24
CA VAL A 59 -11.30 1.22 7.84
C VAL A 59 -9.90 1.63 7.38
N HIS A 60 -9.05 0.68 6.99
CA HIS A 60 -7.70 0.94 6.51
C HIS A 60 -7.59 1.19 5.00
N CYS A 61 -8.73 1.19 4.29
CA CYS A 61 -8.87 1.45 2.86
C CYS A 61 -9.76 2.65 2.53
N GLY A 62 -10.32 3.31 3.54
CA GLY A 62 -11.07 4.56 3.38
C GLY A 62 -10.17 5.78 3.25
N TYR A 63 -10.61 6.89 3.84
CA TYR A 63 -9.91 8.17 3.84
C TYR A 63 -8.48 8.02 4.40
N LEU A 64 -7.51 8.60 3.70
CA LEU A 64 -6.10 8.57 4.05
C LEU A 64 -5.84 9.53 5.21
N LEU A 65 -5.31 9.00 6.31
CA LEU A 65 -4.93 9.77 7.49
C LEU A 65 -3.42 9.76 7.65
N CYS A 66 -2.86 10.96 7.74
CA CYS A 66 -1.45 11.25 7.86
C CYS A 66 -1.18 12.06 9.14
N SER A 67 0.08 12.17 9.53
CA SER A 67 0.55 13.07 10.58
C SER A 67 1.63 13.99 10.03
N ASN A 68 1.81 15.17 10.63
CA ASN A 68 2.78 16.18 10.22
C ASN A 68 2.60 16.63 8.75
N ILE A 69 1.35 16.81 8.31
CA ILE A 69 1.06 17.26 6.94
C ILE A 69 1.43 18.73 6.73
N SER A 70 1.84 19.07 5.51
CA SER A 70 2.05 20.46 5.11
C SER A 70 0.71 21.15 4.81
N PRO A 71 0.60 22.49 4.97
CA PRO A 71 -0.64 23.22 4.69
C PRO A 71 -1.13 23.15 3.24
N ALA A 72 -0.24 22.81 2.30
CA ALA A 72 -0.55 22.67 0.89
C ALA A 72 0.03 21.34 0.36
N PRO A 73 -0.70 20.61 -0.50
CA PRO A 73 -0.17 19.41 -1.12
C PRO A 73 0.94 19.75 -2.13
N ARG A 74 1.85 18.80 -2.36
CA ARG A 74 2.97 18.94 -3.32
C ARG A 74 2.53 18.85 -4.77
N LEU A 75 1.34 18.29 -5.01
CA LEU A 75 0.76 18.08 -6.32
C LEU A 75 -0.76 18.07 -6.21
N GLY A 76 -1.44 18.24 -7.35
CA GLY A 76 -2.90 18.31 -7.41
C GLY A 76 -3.45 19.59 -6.75
N GLU A 77 -4.77 19.64 -6.65
CA GLU A 77 -5.50 20.74 -6.03
C GLU A 77 -6.22 20.26 -4.77
N LEU A 78 -6.07 21.01 -3.68
CA LEU A 78 -6.80 20.73 -2.45
C LEU A 78 -8.26 21.16 -2.62
N GLN A 79 -9.17 20.19 -2.62
CA GLN A 79 -10.60 20.47 -2.69
C GLN A 79 -11.17 20.66 -1.28
N GLY A 80 -11.79 21.81 -1.04
CA GLY A 80 -12.30 22.17 0.28
C GLY A 80 -11.17 22.65 1.20
N GLY A 81 -10.82 21.86 2.20
CA GLY A 81 -9.80 22.20 3.19
C GLY A 81 -9.16 20.98 3.82
N LEU A 82 -8.14 21.21 4.64
CA LEU A 82 -7.50 20.14 5.41
C LEU A 82 -8.43 19.67 6.52
N THR A 83 -8.57 18.36 6.62
CA THR A 83 -9.05 17.72 7.84
C THR A 83 -7.88 17.67 8.82
N SER A 84 -8.03 18.24 10.01
CA SER A 84 -7.08 18.02 11.10
C SER A 84 -7.83 17.69 12.37
N PHE A 85 -7.54 16.52 12.94
CA PHE A 85 -8.20 16.06 14.15
C PHE A 85 -7.19 15.38 15.08
N SER A 86 -7.34 15.61 16.38
CA SER A 86 -6.52 14.97 17.39
C SER A 86 -7.33 13.91 18.13
N VAL A 87 -6.89 12.65 18.04
CA VAL A 87 -7.52 11.54 18.75
C VAL A 87 -6.71 11.21 20.01
N ALA A 88 -7.37 11.21 21.17
CA ALA A 88 -6.74 10.81 22.43
C ALA A 88 -6.65 9.28 22.53
N GLN A 89 -5.44 8.76 22.77
CA GLN A 89 -5.20 7.34 23.05
C GLN A 89 -4.20 7.20 24.20
N HIS A 90 -4.65 6.64 25.34
CA HIS A 90 -3.77 6.24 26.45
C HIS A 90 -2.77 7.34 26.87
N SER A 91 -3.26 8.58 27.03
CA SER A 91 -2.50 9.80 27.38
C SER A 91 -1.70 10.46 26.26
N ALA A 92 -1.65 9.88 25.05
CA ALA A 92 -1.10 10.52 23.86
C ALA A 92 -2.21 11.17 23.01
N SER A 93 -1.88 12.28 22.36
CA SER A 93 -2.72 12.92 21.34
C SER A 93 -2.16 12.57 19.96
N LEU A 94 -2.93 11.84 19.17
CA LEU A 94 -2.56 11.41 17.82
C LEU A 94 -3.05 12.41 16.79
N ASP A 95 -2.15 12.89 15.93
CA ASP A 95 -2.48 13.73 14.79
C ASP A 95 -3.04 12.87 13.64
N CYS A 96 -4.33 13.04 13.38
CA CYS A 96 -5.08 12.38 12.33
C CYS A 96 -5.53 13.45 11.33
N SER A 97 -4.66 13.77 10.39
CA SER A 97 -4.89 14.83 9.41
C SER A 97 -4.95 14.29 7.97
N GLY A 98 -5.66 14.97 7.09
CA GLY A 98 -5.85 14.54 5.70
C GLY A 98 -6.43 15.67 4.83
N GLY A 99 -6.68 15.37 3.56
CA GLY A 99 -7.34 16.29 2.64
C GLY A 99 -7.67 15.60 1.32
N HIS A 100 -8.73 16.06 0.66
CA HIS A 100 -9.09 15.64 -0.69
C HIS A 100 -8.19 16.35 -1.70
N VAL A 101 -7.28 15.60 -2.33
CA VAL A 101 -6.29 16.13 -3.28
C VAL A 101 -6.64 15.62 -4.67
N MET A 102 -7.20 16.49 -5.49
CA MET A 102 -7.69 16.15 -6.83
C MET A 102 -6.56 16.28 -7.85
N ILE A 103 -6.43 15.26 -8.71
CA ILE A 103 -5.57 15.27 -9.89
C ILE A 103 -6.43 14.99 -11.12
N ASP A 104 -6.16 15.71 -12.20
CA ASP A 104 -6.82 15.56 -13.49
C ASP A 104 -8.36 15.64 -13.42
N GLY A 105 -8.89 16.36 -12.42
CA GLY A 105 -10.32 16.61 -12.22
C GLY A 105 -11.12 15.47 -11.57
N ASP A 106 -10.71 14.21 -11.75
CA ASP A 106 -11.50 13.04 -11.36
C ASP A 106 -10.82 12.11 -10.33
N SER A 107 -9.50 12.23 -10.13
CA SER A 107 -8.76 11.33 -9.23
C SER A 107 -8.50 11.96 -7.88
N ASP A 108 -9.20 11.50 -6.83
CA ASP A 108 -8.98 11.93 -5.46
C ASP A 108 -7.91 11.08 -4.77
N LEU A 109 -6.75 11.68 -4.51
CA LEU A 109 -5.66 11.04 -3.78
C LEU A 109 -5.82 11.09 -2.25
N GLY A 110 -6.91 11.68 -1.74
CA GLY A 110 -7.27 11.72 -0.33
C GLY A 110 -7.73 10.37 0.24
N TYR A 111 -7.89 9.34 -0.59
CA TYR A 111 -8.21 7.97 -0.19
C TYR A 111 -7.01 7.05 -0.27
N VAL A 112 -6.97 6.00 0.55
CA VAL A 112 -5.90 5.00 0.50
C VAL A 112 -5.87 4.34 -0.89
N GLU A 113 -4.71 4.40 -1.55
CA GLU A 113 -4.56 3.86 -2.91
C GLU A 113 -4.83 2.36 -3.00
N ASP A 114 -5.47 1.95 -4.09
CA ASP A 114 -5.60 0.56 -4.48
C ASP A 114 -4.24 -0.13 -4.56
N GLY A 115 -4.18 -1.39 -4.12
CA GLY A 115 -2.93 -2.14 -4.00
C GLY A 115 -2.22 -1.97 -2.65
N THR A 116 -2.68 -1.06 -1.78
CA THR A 116 -2.11 -0.87 -0.44
C THR A 116 -2.54 -1.99 0.51
N ALA A 117 -1.60 -2.51 1.29
CA ALA A 117 -1.91 -3.53 2.29
C ALA A 117 -2.85 -3.00 3.40
N CYS A 118 -3.88 -3.77 3.72
CA CYS A 118 -4.85 -3.48 4.79
C CYS A 118 -4.97 -4.61 5.83
N GLY A 119 -4.26 -5.72 5.62
CA GLY A 119 -4.18 -6.85 6.55
C GLY A 119 -3.30 -7.97 5.98
N THR A 120 -3.16 -9.05 6.74
CA THR A 120 -2.45 -10.25 6.27
C THR A 120 -3.16 -10.83 5.07
N GLU A 121 -2.43 -11.02 3.97
CA GLU A 121 -2.97 -11.50 2.68
C GLU A 121 -4.19 -10.70 2.18
N ARG A 122 -4.23 -9.39 2.44
CA ARG A 122 -5.33 -8.49 2.05
C ARG A 122 -4.83 -7.16 1.50
N VAL A 123 -5.62 -6.59 0.59
CA VAL A 123 -5.28 -5.36 -0.14
C VAL A 123 -6.49 -4.45 -0.29
N CYS A 124 -6.25 -3.14 -0.33
CA CYS A 124 -7.27 -2.16 -0.64
C CYS A 124 -7.62 -2.20 -2.14
N PHE A 125 -8.92 -2.21 -2.42
CA PHE A 125 -9.46 -2.00 -3.75
C PHE A 125 -10.84 -1.37 -3.67
N ASN A 126 -11.03 -0.23 -4.33
CA ASN A 126 -12.29 0.52 -4.32
C ASN A 126 -12.85 0.72 -2.89
N HIS A 127 -11.98 1.23 -2.02
CA HIS A 127 -12.23 1.49 -0.59
C HIS A 127 -12.59 0.27 0.28
N LYS A 128 -12.36 -0.96 -0.22
CA LYS A 128 -12.61 -2.20 0.53
C LYS A 128 -11.33 -2.96 0.80
N CYS A 129 -11.26 -3.64 1.94
CA CYS A 129 -10.14 -4.50 2.30
C CYS A 129 -10.41 -5.95 1.89
N LEU A 130 -9.97 -6.30 0.67
CA LEU A 130 -10.30 -7.57 0.03
C LEU A 130 -9.14 -8.59 0.17
N PRO A 131 -9.45 -9.89 0.29
CA PRO A 131 -8.46 -10.96 0.21
C PRO A 131 -7.72 -10.95 -1.13
N LEU A 132 -6.42 -11.25 -1.11
CA LEU A 132 -5.62 -11.33 -2.34
C LEU A 132 -6.13 -12.38 -3.32
N GLN A 133 -6.81 -13.42 -2.84
CA GLN A 133 -7.37 -14.49 -3.67
C GLN A 133 -8.50 -13.99 -4.60
N GLU A 134 -9.13 -12.84 -4.30
CA GLU A 134 -10.14 -12.25 -5.19
C GLU A 134 -9.52 -11.59 -6.42
N PHE A 135 -8.23 -11.24 -6.34
CA PHE A 135 -7.47 -10.72 -7.45
C PHE A 135 -6.77 -11.91 -8.08
N ASN A 136 -7.17 -12.26 -9.31
CA ASN A 136 -6.58 -13.36 -10.10
C ASN A 136 -5.13 -13.04 -10.51
N PHE A 137 -4.24 -12.83 -9.53
CA PHE A 137 -2.84 -12.60 -9.77
C PHE A 137 -2.26 -13.83 -10.45
N SER A 138 -1.66 -13.62 -11.60
CA SER A 138 -0.90 -14.67 -12.25
C SER A 138 0.33 -14.99 -11.39
N THR A 139 0.56 -16.27 -11.14
CA THR A 139 1.63 -16.75 -10.27
C THR A 139 2.75 -17.34 -11.14
N CYS A 140 4.00 -17.10 -10.78
CA CYS A 140 5.11 -17.82 -11.38
C CYS A 140 5.07 -19.31 -11.05
N PRO A 141 5.66 -20.18 -11.89
CA PRO A 141 5.70 -21.61 -11.64
C PRO A 141 6.49 -21.97 -10.37
N GLY A 142 6.23 -23.14 -9.83
CA GLY A 142 6.84 -23.65 -8.60
C GLY A 142 6.68 -25.15 -8.45
N THR A 143 7.31 -25.74 -7.44
CA THR A 143 7.09 -27.16 -7.06
C THR A 143 5.70 -27.41 -6.53
N THR A 144 5.07 -26.38 -5.93
CA THR A 144 3.67 -26.38 -5.53
C THR A 144 3.04 -25.04 -5.91
N GLU A 145 1.70 -24.96 -5.97
CA GLU A 145 0.97 -23.71 -6.21
C GLU A 145 1.29 -22.60 -5.20
N LYS A 146 1.74 -22.97 -3.98
CA LYS A 146 2.09 -22.04 -2.91
C LYS A 146 3.58 -21.72 -2.86
N THR A 147 4.42 -22.52 -3.51
CA THR A 147 5.87 -22.38 -3.47
C THR A 147 6.36 -21.70 -4.74
N ILE A 148 6.13 -20.39 -4.84
CA ILE A 148 6.52 -19.58 -5.99
C ILE A 148 8.02 -19.72 -6.25
N CYS A 149 8.40 -19.98 -7.50
CA CYS A 149 9.80 -20.19 -7.91
C CYS A 149 10.51 -21.24 -7.05
N SER A 150 9.76 -22.25 -6.59
CA SER A 150 10.24 -23.33 -5.71
C SER A 150 10.91 -22.84 -4.42
N GLY A 151 10.70 -21.58 -4.01
CA GLY A 151 11.36 -20.96 -2.86
C GLY A 151 12.80 -20.53 -3.13
N HIS A 152 13.23 -20.57 -4.39
CA HIS A 152 14.60 -20.33 -4.83
C HIS A 152 14.71 -19.22 -5.88
N GLY A 153 13.75 -18.30 -5.90
CA GLY A 153 13.77 -17.16 -6.79
C GLY A 153 12.67 -16.15 -6.48
N ILE A 154 12.69 -15.06 -7.23
CA ILE A 154 11.68 -14.00 -7.17
C ILE A 154 10.87 -14.02 -8.46
N CYS A 155 9.54 -13.96 -8.35
CA CYS A 155 8.66 -13.85 -9.51
C CYS A 155 8.71 -12.43 -10.08
N SER A 156 9.08 -12.28 -11.35
CA SER A 156 9.11 -10.99 -12.04
C SER A 156 7.72 -10.58 -12.53
N ASN A 157 7.58 -9.32 -12.98
CA ASN A 157 6.37 -8.81 -13.61
C ASN A 157 6.07 -9.48 -14.98
N GLU A 158 7.03 -10.19 -15.57
CA GLU A 158 6.85 -10.99 -16.79
C GLU A 158 6.40 -12.43 -16.50
N LEU A 159 6.06 -12.76 -15.24
CA LEU A 159 5.69 -14.11 -14.80
C LEU A 159 6.80 -15.14 -15.01
N LYS A 160 8.05 -14.69 -14.90
CA LYS A 160 9.25 -15.54 -14.95
C LYS A 160 9.95 -15.54 -13.61
N CYS A 161 10.51 -16.69 -13.23
CA CYS A 161 11.33 -16.77 -12.04
C CYS A 161 12.74 -16.25 -12.29
N VAL A 162 13.17 -15.29 -11.47
CA VAL A 162 14.56 -14.87 -11.36
C VAL A 162 15.20 -15.66 -10.22
N CYS A 163 15.95 -16.71 -10.58
CA CYS A 163 16.52 -17.63 -9.60
C CYS A 163 17.62 -16.99 -8.76
N HIS A 164 17.65 -17.38 -7.48
CA HIS A 164 18.76 -17.08 -6.59
C HIS A 164 20.04 -17.80 -7.07
N LEU A 165 21.17 -17.28 -6.64
CA LEU A 165 22.48 -17.84 -6.97
C LEU A 165 22.53 -19.34 -6.59
N GLY A 166 22.91 -20.19 -7.54
CA GLY A 166 22.96 -21.65 -7.38
C GLY A 166 21.71 -22.39 -7.86
N TRP A 167 20.67 -21.68 -8.27
CA TRP A 167 19.43 -22.25 -8.80
C TRP A 167 19.21 -21.83 -10.26
N THR A 168 18.53 -22.69 -11.02
CA THR A 168 18.23 -22.52 -12.44
C THR A 168 16.95 -23.23 -12.84
N GLY A 169 16.53 -23.02 -14.09
CA GLY A 169 15.29 -23.52 -14.67
C GLY A 169 14.10 -22.58 -14.44
N ASP A 170 13.02 -22.79 -15.19
CA ASP A 170 11.88 -21.87 -15.25
C ASP A 170 11.16 -21.68 -13.91
N ASN A 171 11.25 -22.66 -13.01
CA ASN A 171 10.69 -22.63 -11.66
C ASN A 171 11.75 -22.64 -10.55
N CYS A 172 13.03 -22.47 -10.88
CA CYS A 172 14.16 -22.52 -9.94
C CYS A 172 14.26 -23.81 -9.09
N ASN A 173 13.81 -24.96 -9.60
CA ASN A 173 13.90 -26.24 -8.88
C ASN A 173 15.20 -27.03 -9.17
N SER A 174 16.02 -26.57 -10.11
CA SER A 174 17.28 -27.25 -10.47
C SER A 174 18.49 -26.48 -9.95
N THR A 175 19.54 -27.18 -9.54
CA THR A 175 20.78 -26.52 -9.10
C THR A 175 21.72 -26.27 -10.29
N SER A 176 22.42 -25.13 -10.26
CA SER A 176 23.45 -24.78 -11.26
C SER A 176 24.83 -24.83 -10.61
N PRO A 177 25.75 -25.71 -11.04
CA PRO A 177 27.10 -25.80 -10.48
C PRO A 177 27.97 -24.56 -10.73
N LEU A 178 27.59 -23.72 -11.71
CA LEU A 178 28.38 -22.57 -12.17
C LEU A 178 28.32 -21.34 -11.25
N SER A 179 27.48 -21.36 -10.22
CA SER A 179 27.30 -20.23 -9.29
C SER A 179 28.49 -19.94 -8.38
N TYR A 180 29.43 -20.87 -8.23
CA TYR A 180 30.64 -20.69 -7.43
C TYR A 180 31.68 -19.77 -8.08
N LEU A 181 31.51 -19.40 -9.35
CA LEU A 181 32.54 -18.70 -10.15
C LEU A 181 32.29 -17.21 -10.38
N VAL A 182 31.17 -16.64 -9.92
CA VAL A 182 30.83 -15.22 -10.15
C VAL A 182 30.64 -14.49 -8.82
N VAL A 183 31.75 -14.17 -8.15
CA VAL A 183 31.76 -13.15 -7.09
C VAL A 183 31.98 -11.80 -7.77
N GLY A 184 30.89 -11.18 -8.21
CA GLY A 184 30.83 -9.78 -8.61
C GLY A 184 29.99 -8.98 -7.62
N PRO A 185 30.26 -7.68 -7.40
CA PRO A 185 29.55 -6.88 -6.42
C PRO A 185 28.07 -6.77 -6.80
N THR A 186 27.20 -7.46 -6.07
CA THR A 186 25.76 -7.31 -6.20
C THR A 186 25.35 -5.96 -5.62
N THR A 187 25.11 -4.96 -6.46
CA THR A 187 24.31 -3.80 -6.08
C THR A 187 22.89 -4.29 -5.86
N SER A 188 22.50 -4.47 -4.60
CA SER A 188 21.13 -4.75 -4.22
C SER A 188 20.27 -3.52 -4.51
N VAL A 189 19.58 -3.50 -5.66
CA VAL A 189 18.37 -2.68 -5.79
C VAL A 189 17.26 -3.45 -5.04
N SER A 190 17.36 -3.43 -3.72
CA SER A 190 16.33 -3.92 -2.82
C SER A 190 15.24 -2.85 -2.73
N GLY A 191 14.30 -2.88 -3.67
CA GLY A 191 12.97 -2.35 -3.45
C GLY A 191 12.14 -3.32 -2.61
N SER A 192 12.70 -3.87 -1.54
CA SER A 192 11.95 -4.77 -0.65
C SER A 192 10.85 -3.95 0.02
N CYS A 193 9.61 -4.34 -0.24
CA CYS A 193 8.46 -3.87 0.52
C CYS A 193 8.51 -4.50 1.91
N HIS A 194 9.33 -3.99 2.82
CA HIS A 194 9.13 -4.21 4.25
C HIS A 194 7.87 -3.44 4.70
#